data_AF-A0A971KSY6-F1
#
_entry.id   AF-A0A971KSY6-F1
#
_cell.length_a   1.000
_cell.length_b   1.000
_cell.length_c   1.000
_cell.angle_alpha   90.00
_cell.angle_beta   90.00
_cell.angle_gamma   90.00
#
_symmetry.space_group_name_H-M   'P 1'
#
loop_
_entity.id
_entity.type
_entity.pdbx_description
1 polymer ?
#
loop_
_entity_poly.entity_id
_entity_poly.type
_entity_poly.pdbx_seq_one_letter_code
_entity_poly.pdbx_strand_id
1 'polypeptide(L)'
;FLIKENFNNIVATAITSEEAFNQLINNEVEALLLTDVDVQWLANENNININNLTKNIEALDYKGYIAFSLNTPKSVVREWQAKLDKMKSDGTFETIWNKWFQGVEMP
;
A
#
# COMPACT_ATOMS: atom_id res chain seq x y z
N PHE A 1 -13.74 8.05 1.56
CA PHE A 1 -14.53 6.93 2.12
C PHE A 1 -15.11 7.30 3.48
N LEU A 2 -14.31 7.44 4.54
CA LEU A 2 -14.79 7.69 5.92
C LEU A 2 -15.79 8.85 6.06
N ILE A 3 -15.53 10.02 5.47
CA ILE A 3 -16.47 11.16 5.50
C ILE A 3 -17.82 10.80 4.86
N LYS A 4 -17.80 10.05 3.76
CA LYS A 4 -19.02 9.59 3.06
C LYS A 4 -19.84 8.62 3.93
N GLU A 5 -19.16 7.82 4.73
CA GLU A 5 -19.77 6.91 5.71
C GLU A 5 -20.11 7.60 7.06
N ASN A 6 -20.09 8.95 7.09
CA ASN A 6 -20.44 9.78 8.25
C ASN A 6 -19.52 9.66 9.48
N PHE A 7 -18.28 9.19 9.31
CA PHE A 7 -17.27 9.33 10.37
C PHE A 7 -16.92 10.80 10.56
N ASN A 8 -17.05 11.28 11.80
CA ASN A 8 -16.80 12.67 12.20
C ASN A 8 -15.60 12.84 13.14
N ASN A 9 -14.94 11.73 13.51
CA ASN A 9 -13.80 11.65 14.44
C ASN A 9 -12.50 11.26 13.72
N ILE A 10 -12.29 11.75 12.49
CA ILE A 10 -11.13 11.40 11.68
C ILE A 10 -9.90 12.15 12.20
N VAL A 11 -8.89 11.41 12.65
CA VAL A 11 -7.58 11.95 13.01
C VAL A 11 -6.67 11.89 11.78
N ALA A 12 -6.38 13.06 11.20
CA ALA A 12 -5.49 13.22 10.05
C ALA A 12 -4.23 14.03 10.43
N THR A 13 -3.70 13.76 11.62
CA THR A 13 -2.50 14.43 12.15
C THR A 13 -1.20 13.77 11.74
N ALA A 14 -1.25 12.46 11.44
CA ALA A 14 -0.09 11.71 11.01
C ALA A 14 0.38 12.13 9.61
N ILE A 15 1.68 12.35 9.46
CA ILE A 15 2.32 12.69 8.19
C ILE A 15 2.81 11.41 7.48
N THR A 16 3.11 10.36 8.24
CA THR A 16 3.60 9.08 7.70
C THR A 16 2.73 7.90 8.13
N SER A 17 2.79 6.80 7.38
CA SER A 17 2.12 5.54 7.75
C SER A 17 2.62 5.00 9.09
N GLU A 18 3.90 5.19 9.41
CA GLU A 18 4.51 4.79 10.68
C GLU A 18 3.92 5.60 11.85
N GLU A 19 3.77 6.92 11.70
CA GLU A 19 3.16 7.76 12.72
C GLU A 19 1.69 7.35 12.96
N ALA A 20 0.92 7.14 11.89
CA ALA A 20 -0.47 6.69 11.98
C ALA A 20 -0.58 5.31 12.66
N PHE A 21 0.32 4.40 12.35
CA PHE A 21 0.38 3.08 12.98
C PHE A 21 0.72 3.20 14.46
N ASN A 22 1.70 4.02 14.83
CA ASN A 22 2.06 4.25 16.24
C ASN A 22 0.89 4.85 17.05
N GLN A 23 0.08 5.74 16.46
CA GLN A 23 -1.14 6.24 17.10
C GLN A 23 -2.11 5.12 17.48
N LEU A 24 -2.28 4.11 16.62
CA LEU A 24 -3.09 2.93 16.94
C LEU A 24 -2.45 2.12 18.09
N ILE A 25 -1.15 1.83 18.00
CA ILE A 25 -0.44 1.01 18.98
C ILE A 25 -0.42 1.67 20.38
N ASN A 26 -0.33 2.99 20.43
CA ASN A 26 -0.36 3.77 21.66
C ASN A 26 -1.78 4.01 22.21
N ASN A 27 -2.83 3.51 21.56
CA ASN A 27 -4.24 3.74 21.88
C ASN A 27 -4.67 5.22 21.77
N GLU A 28 -4.02 6.00 20.92
CA GLU A 28 -4.43 7.38 20.60
C GLU A 28 -5.64 7.40 19.65
N VAL A 29 -5.81 6.34 18.87
CA VAL A 29 -6.97 6.10 18.01
C VAL A 29 -7.45 4.65 18.16
N GLU A 30 -8.74 4.41 17.88
CA GLU A 30 -9.34 3.07 18.00
C GLU A 30 -9.25 2.24 16.71
N ALA A 31 -9.00 2.90 15.57
CA ALA A 31 -8.94 2.25 14.27
C ALA A 31 -7.95 2.98 13.34
N LEU A 32 -7.35 2.20 12.43
CA LEU A 32 -6.40 2.65 11.43
C LEU A 32 -6.90 2.25 10.04
N LEU A 33 -6.77 3.17 9.08
CA LEU A 33 -7.08 2.90 7.68
C LEU A 33 -5.79 2.98 6.85
N LEU A 34 -5.19 1.82 6.58
CA LEU A 34 -3.99 1.64 5.75
C LEU A 34 -4.14 0.39 4.86
N THR A 35 -3.20 0.19 3.94
CA THR A 35 -3.15 -1.03 3.12
C THR A 35 -2.69 -2.22 3.95
N ASP A 36 -3.16 -3.43 3.60
CA ASP A 36 -2.76 -4.66 4.30
C ASP A 36 -1.23 -4.88 4.28
N VAL A 37 -0.57 -4.51 3.16
CA VAL A 37 0.89 -4.59 3.02
C VAL A 37 1.60 -3.65 4.00
N ASP A 38 1.15 -2.41 4.14
CA ASP A 38 1.76 -1.45 5.07
C ASP A 38 1.59 -1.91 6.52
N VAL A 39 0.41 -2.40 6.89
CA VAL A 39 0.13 -2.90 8.25
C VAL A 39 1.02 -4.10 8.57
N GLN A 40 1.16 -5.05 7.64
CA GLN A 40 2.01 -6.22 7.84
C GLN A 40 3.50 -5.84 7.95
N TRP A 41 3.97 -4.93 7.08
CA TRP A 41 5.35 -4.46 7.13
C TRP A 41 5.64 -3.71 8.44
N LEU A 42 4.80 -2.75 8.83
CA LEU A 42 4.96 -1.98 10.06
C LEU A 42 4.89 -2.87 11.31
N ALA A 43 4.00 -3.86 11.34
CA ALA A 43 3.93 -4.82 12.43
C ALA A 43 5.24 -5.62 12.56
N ASN A 44 5.79 -6.10 11.44
CA ASN A 44 7.05 -6.84 11.42
C ASN A 44 8.23 -5.98 11.90
N GLU A 45 8.39 -4.77 11.37
CA GLU A 45 9.49 -3.86 11.74
C GLU A 45 9.43 -3.47 13.24
N ASN A 46 8.22 -3.33 13.79
CA ASN A 46 8.00 -2.97 15.20
C ASN A 46 7.91 -4.19 16.14
N ASN A 47 8.15 -5.41 15.65
CA ASN A 47 8.01 -6.66 16.41
C ASN A 47 6.62 -6.83 17.06
N ILE A 48 5.57 -6.35 16.40
CA ILE A 48 4.19 -6.48 16.83
C ILE A 48 3.60 -7.73 16.21
N ASN A 49 3.00 -8.59 17.04
CA ASN A 49 2.27 -9.74 16.55
C ASN A 49 1.02 -9.28 15.80
N ILE A 50 0.99 -9.51 14.48
CA ILE A 50 -0.12 -9.10 13.60
C ILE A 50 -1.47 -9.65 14.07
N ASN A 51 -1.51 -10.78 14.79
CA ASN A 51 -2.74 -11.35 15.32
C ASN A 51 -3.37 -10.52 16.45
N ASN A 52 -2.64 -9.54 16.99
CA ASN A 52 -3.20 -8.56 17.93
C ASN A 52 -3.98 -7.45 17.20
N LEU A 53 -3.88 -7.37 15.88
CA LEU A 53 -4.62 -6.44 15.04
C LEU A 53 -5.76 -7.18 14.34
N THR A 54 -6.94 -6.56 14.28
CA THR A 54 -8.12 -7.13 13.63
C THR A 54 -8.54 -6.27 12.45
N LYS A 55 -8.55 -6.84 11.24
CA LYS A 55 -9.15 -6.22 10.05
C LYS A 55 -10.67 -6.25 10.19
N ASN A 56 -11.28 -5.09 10.38
CA ASN A 56 -12.73 -4.98 10.57
C ASN A 56 -13.48 -4.70 9.25
N ILE A 57 -12.93 -3.83 8.40
CA ILE A 57 -13.58 -3.37 7.17
C ILE A 57 -12.53 -3.31 6.07
N GLU A 58 -12.91 -3.75 4.87
CA GLU A 58 -12.20 -3.45 3.64
C GLU A 58 -12.86 -2.25 2.95
N ALA A 59 -12.21 -1.09 3.02
CA ALA A 59 -12.80 0.16 2.58
C ALA A 59 -12.76 0.33 1.05
N LEU A 60 -11.68 -0.13 0.41
CA LEU A 60 -11.41 0.04 -1.01
C LEU A 60 -10.56 -1.13 -1.51
N ASP A 61 -10.96 -1.71 -2.64
CA ASP A 61 -10.10 -2.53 -3.49
C ASP A 61 -9.63 -1.63 -4.64
N TYR A 62 -8.35 -1.24 -4.62
CA TYR A 62 -7.77 -0.42 -5.69
C TYR A 62 -6.44 -0.99 -6.15
N LYS A 63 -6.25 -1.02 -7.46
CA LYS A 63 -4.97 -1.34 -8.08
C LYS A 63 -4.13 -0.07 -8.15
N GLY A 64 -2.88 -0.15 -7.70
CA GLY A 64 -1.89 0.90 -7.93
C GLY A 64 -1.51 0.96 -9.40
N TYR A 65 -1.32 2.18 -9.93
CA TYR A 65 -0.86 2.40 -11.30
C TYR A 65 0.32 3.35 -11.31
N ILE A 66 1.28 3.09 -12.21
CA ILE A 66 2.34 4.06 -12.51
C ILE A 66 1.78 5.09 -13.48
N ALA A 67 1.65 6.31 -13.00
CA ALA A 67 1.18 7.44 -13.80
C ALA A 67 2.37 8.27 -14.31
N PHE A 68 2.25 8.76 -15.54
CA PHE A 68 3.17 9.72 -16.14
C PHE A 68 2.53 11.10 -16.20
N SER A 69 3.35 12.15 -16.15
CA SER A 69 2.88 13.51 -16.44
C SER A 69 2.25 13.57 -17.84
N LEU A 70 1.20 14.36 -18.01
CA LEU A 70 0.54 14.55 -19.31
C LEU A 70 1.51 15.10 -20.39
N ASN A 71 2.57 15.77 -19.97
CA ASN A 71 3.59 16.33 -20.85
C ASN A 71 4.72 15.33 -21.17
N THR A 72 4.74 14.15 -20.56
CA THR A 72 5.73 13.12 -20.88
C THR A 72 5.51 12.64 -22.33
N PRO A 73 6.53 12.68 -23.21
CA PRO A 73 6.37 12.24 -24.59
C PRO A 73 5.86 10.80 -24.66
N LYS A 74 4.88 10.55 -25.53
CA LYS A 74 4.29 9.20 -25.71
C LYS A 74 5.32 8.15 -26.08
N SER A 75 6.41 8.53 -26.76
CA SER A 75 7.52 7.62 -27.07
C SER A 75 8.21 7.10 -25.80
N VAL A 76 8.46 7.95 -24.81
CA VAL A 76 9.07 7.58 -23.54
C VAL A 76 8.17 6.63 -22.75
N VAL A 77 6.86 6.92 -22.69
CA VAL A 77 5.88 6.05 -22.03
C VAL A 77 5.85 4.66 -22.67
N ARG A 78 5.86 4.58 -24.01
CA ARG A 78 5.90 3.30 -24.74
C ARG A 78 7.19 2.53 -24.49
N GLU A 79 8.32 3.21 -24.48
CA GLU A 79 9.61 2.57 -24.20
C GLU A 79 9.63 2.00 -22.78
N TRP A 80 9.18 2.77 -21.79
CA TRP A 80 9.05 2.30 -20.41
C TRP A 80 8.16 1.04 -20.32
N GLN A 81 6.99 1.07 -20.96
CA GLN A 81 6.08 -0.08 -20.95
C GLN A 81 6.73 -1.31 -21.59
N ALA A 82 7.41 -1.15 -22.72
CA ALA A 82 8.10 -2.26 -23.39
C ALA A 82 9.20 -2.89 -22.51
N LYS A 83 9.87 -2.10 -21.66
CA LYS A 83 10.83 -2.61 -20.68
C LYS A 83 10.14 -3.39 -19.57
N LEU A 84 9.04 -2.89 -19.03
CA LEU A 84 8.25 -3.60 -18.02
C LEU A 84 7.72 -4.93 -18.56
N ASP A 85 7.16 -4.92 -19.77
CA ASP A 85 6.65 -6.13 -20.44
C ASP A 85 7.75 -7.17 -20.62
N LYS A 86 8.95 -6.74 -21.01
CA LYS A 86 10.12 -7.61 -21.09
C LYS A 86 10.47 -8.23 -19.73
N MET A 87 10.51 -7.43 -18.67
CA MET A 87 10.79 -7.91 -17.31
C MET A 87 9.73 -8.89 -16.80
N LYS A 88 8.45 -8.70 -17.18
CA LYS A 88 7.39 -9.67 -16.90
C LYS A 88 7.62 -10.98 -17.66
N SER A 89 8.01 -10.90 -18.93
CA SER A 89 8.22 -12.08 -19.78
C SER A 89 9.45 -12.91 -19.40
N ASP A 90 10.51 -12.26 -18.88
CA ASP A 90 11.78 -12.91 -18.56
C ASP A 90 11.94 -13.27 -17.07
N GLY A 91 10.92 -13.00 -16.25
CA GLY A 91 10.90 -13.33 -14.81
C GLY A 91 11.65 -12.33 -13.91
N THR A 92 12.27 -11.30 -14.47
CA THR A 92 12.95 -10.26 -13.68
C THR A 92 11.95 -9.52 -12.78
N PHE A 93 10.77 -9.22 -13.30
CA PHE A 93 9.72 -8.53 -12.53
C PHE A 93 9.21 -9.41 -11.39
N GLU A 94 8.97 -10.71 -11.64
CA GLU A 94 8.55 -11.66 -10.61
C GLU A 94 9.60 -11.77 -9.48
N THR A 95 10.88 -11.80 -9.83
CA THR A 95 11.97 -11.82 -8.83
C THR A 95 11.92 -10.59 -7.92
N ILE A 96 11.69 -9.40 -8.50
CA ILE A 96 11.54 -8.16 -7.73
C ILE A 96 10.27 -8.20 -6.88
N TRP A 97 9.15 -8.64 -7.46
CA TRP A 97 7.86 -8.72 -6.80
C TRP A 97 7.93 -9.62 -5.56
N ASN A 98 8.43 -10.84 -5.72
CA ASN A 98 8.54 -11.83 -4.64
C ASN A 98 9.50 -11.40 -3.52
N LYS A 99 10.44 -10.48 -3.79
CA LYS A 99 11.28 -9.91 -2.74
C LYS A 99 10.47 -9.05 -1.75
N TRP A 100 9.46 -8.32 -2.25
CA TRP A 100 8.74 -7.32 -1.47
C TRP A 100 7.30 -7.72 -1.10
N PHE A 101 6.67 -8.59 -1.90
CA PHE A 101 5.26 -8.96 -1.78
C PHE A 101 5.06 -10.48 -1.73
N GLN A 102 5.80 -11.16 -0.83
CA GLN A 102 5.73 -12.62 -0.71
C GLN A 102 4.30 -13.11 -0.48
N GLY A 103 3.84 -14.05 -1.33
CA GLY A 103 2.50 -14.62 -1.24
C GLY A 103 1.38 -13.75 -1.82
N VAL A 104 1.70 -12.59 -2.40
CA VAL A 104 0.75 -11.75 -3.13
C VAL A 104 0.84 -12.07 -4.62
N GLU A 105 -0.30 -12.30 -5.27
CA GLU A 105 -0.36 -12.54 -6.71
C GLU A 105 0.20 -11.33 -7.49
N MET A 106 1.04 -11.62 -8.49
CA MET A 106 1.65 -10.60 -9.33
C MET A 106 0.60 -10.01 -10.31
N PRO A 107 0.59 -8.69 -10.54
CA PRO A 107 -0.39 -8.03 -11.41
C PRO A 107 -0.13 -8.18 -12.92
#